data_AF-A0A7I0JT27-F1
#
_entry.id   AF-A0A7I0JT27-F1
#
_cell.length_a   1.000
_cell.length_b   1.000
_cell.length_c   1.000
_cell.angle_alpha   90.00
_cell.angle_beta   90.00
_cell.angle_gamma   90.00
#
_symmetry.space_group_name_H-M   'P 1'
#
loop_
_entity.id
_entity.type
_entity.pdbx_description
1 polymer ?
#
loop_
_entity_poly.entity_id
_entity_poly.type
_entity_poly.pdbx_seq_one_letter_code
_entity_poly.pdbx_strand_id
1 'polypeptide(L)'
;GVINRFGHPCQEEYGREMVERMVAALQGRGHETLLCEGDKGLLATLERFMPPDPQARPSGMVFNMAAGIQGECRLTHVPAMLEMAGVPYTGSSPLGHVVALDKAITKRLIRDRGVPTPNFRVMRTGTESTEGIRFPVVVKPRHESLSCGLQLVHDPADR
;
A
#
# COMPACT_ATOMS: atom_id res chain seq x y z
N GLY A 1 8.56 -5.21 -12.84
CA GLY A 1 7.98 -5.17 -14.19
C GLY A 1 6.53 -5.64 -14.21
N VAL A 2 5.72 -5.05 -15.10
CA VAL A 2 4.32 -5.44 -15.38
C VAL A 2 4.19 -5.94 -16.81
N ILE A 3 3.08 -6.59 -17.17
CA ILE A 3 2.77 -6.91 -18.58
C ILE A 3 2.42 -5.61 -19.32
N ASN A 4 1.51 -4.81 -18.77
CA ASN A 4 1.10 -3.51 -19.32
C ASN A 4 1.01 -2.47 -18.21
N ARG A 5 1.33 -1.21 -18.52
CA ARG A 5 1.13 -0.07 -17.61
C ARG A 5 -0.27 0.51 -17.80
N PHE A 6 -0.96 0.82 -16.72
CA PHE A 6 -2.26 1.49 -16.73
C PHE A 6 -2.44 2.37 -15.50
N GLY A 7 -3.39 3.30 -15.58
CA GLY A 7 -3.72 4.21 -14.49
C GLY A 7 -2.52 5.04 -14.03
N HIS A 8 -2.55 5.45 -12.76
CA HIS A 8 -1.44 6.16 -12.15
C HIS A 8 -0.44 5.17 -11.52
N PRO A 9 0.86 5.29 -11.83
CA PRO A 9 1.87 4.47 -11.17
C PRO A 9 2.03 4.91 -9.71
N CYS A 10 2.37 3.94 -8.87
CA CYS A 10 2.75 4.18 -7.48
C CYS A 10 3.90 5.20 -7.44
N GLN A 11 3.76 6.22 -6.61
CA GLN A 11 4.82 7.20 -6.34
C GLN A 11 5.66 6.82 -5.12
N GLU A 12 5.23 5.80 -4.36
CA GLU A 12 5.89 5.37 -3.15
C GLU A 12 7.03 4.41 -3.47
N GLU A 13 8.24 4.79 -3.06
CA GLU A 13 9.43 3.98 -3.18
C GLU A 13 10.16 3.94 -1.84
N TYR A 14 10.71 2.77 -1.49
CA TYR A 14 11.59 2.65 -0.34
C TYR A 14 13.01 3.00 -0.76
N GLY A 15 13.68 3.83 0.04
CA GLY A 15 15.08 4.19 -0.20
C GLY A 15 15.98 2.96 -0.18
N ARG A 16 16.85 2.83 -1.19
CA ARG A 16 17.78 1.69 -1.33
C ARG A 16 18.59 1.43 -0.06
N GLU A 17 19.11 2.47 0.58
CA GLU A 17 19.88 2.36 1.82
C GLU A 17 19.06 1.73 2.96
N MET A 18 17.77 2.06 3.07
CA MET A 18 16.88 1.46 4.07
C MET A 18 16.71 -0.03 3.82
N VAL A 19 16.53 -0.43 2.56
CA VAL A 19 16.40 -1.84 2.17
C VAL A 19 17.69 -2.60 2.47
N GLU A 20 18.85 -2.04 2.09
CA GLU A 20 20.16 -2.64 2.35
C GLU A 20 20.42 -2.80 3.85
N ARG A 21 20.05 -1.81 4.67
CA ARG A 21 20.15 -1.90 6.13
C ARG A 21 19.26 -3.00 6.71
N MET A 22 18.06 -3.19 6.16
CA MET A 22 17.16 -4.27 6.59
C MET A 22 17.75 -5.65 6.25
N VAL A 23 18.26 -5.81 5.03
CA VAL A 23 18.93 -7.05 4.58
C VAL A 23 20.14 -7.35 5.48
N ALA A 24 21.01 -6.36 5.71
CA ALA A 24 22.19 -6.52 6.55
C ALA A 24 21.81 -6.88 8.00
N ALA A 25 20.75 -6.31 8.54
CA ALA A 25 20.26 -6.61 9.88
C ALA A 25 19.75 -8.06 10.01
N LEU A 26 19.02 -8.55 9.00
CA LEU A 26 18.53 -9.94 8.96
C LEU A 26 19.70 -10.93 8.81
N GLN A 27 20.63 -10.66 7.89
CA GLN A 27 21.85 -11.46 7.70
C GLN A 27 22.72 -11.49 8.96
N GLY A 28 22.88 -10.35 9.63
CA GLY A 28 23.63 -10.23 10.88
C GLY A 28 23.04 -11.06 12.04
N ARG A 29 21.78 -11.49 11.94
CA ARG A 29 21.13 -12.44 12.86
C ARG A 29 21.13 -13.90 12.37
N GLY A 30 21.84 -14.18 11.27
CA GLY A 30 22.00 -15.53 10.73
C GLY A 30 20.87 -15.99 9.80
N HIS A 31 20.02 -15.09 9.33
CA HIS A 31 18.99 -15.44 8.35
C HIS A 31 19.56 -15.42 6.93
N GLU A 32 19.27 -16.45 6.14
CA GLU A 32 19.46 -16.40 4.69
C GLU A 32 18.41 -15.46 4.09
N THR A 33 18.84 -14.51 3.25
CA THR A 33 17.98 -13.45 2.74
C THR A 33 18.16 -13.30 1.23
N LEU A 34 17.07 -13.13 0.52
CA LEU A 34 17.05 -12.73 -0.88
C LEU A 34 16.24 -11.44 -1.02
N LEU A 35 16.83 -10.42 -1.66
CA LEU A 35 16.09 -9.23 -2.07
C LEU A 35 15.33 -9.54 -3.36
N CYS A 36 14.02 -9.38 -3.31
CA CYS A 36 13.12 -9.66 -4.44
C CYS A 36 12.38 -8.39 -4.86
N GLU A 37 12.26 -8.18 -6.16
CA GLU A 37 11.37 -7.16 -6.72
C GLU A 37 9.90 -7.57 -6.54
N GLY A 38 9.07 -6.63 -6.07
CA GLY A 38 7.63 -6.83 -5.84
C GLY A 38 6.80 -6.78 -7.12
N ASP A 39 7.12 -7.64 -8.10
CA ASP A 39 6.59 -7.58 -9.45
C ASP A 39 6.03 -8.91 -9.99
N LYS A 40 5.67 -8.96 -11.28
CA LYS A 40 5.07 -10.15 -11.91
C LYS A 40 5.93 -11.42 -11.79
N GLY A 41 7.23 -11.29 -11.58
CA GLY A 41 8.17 -12.40 -11.43
C GLY A 41 8.36 -12.89 -10.00
N LEU A 42 7.75 -12.23 -9.01
CA LEU A 42 7.96 -12.52 -7.59
C LEU A 42 7.73 -13.99 -7.24
N LEU A 43 6.63 -14.60 -7.70
CA LEU A 43 6.31 -16.00 -7.38
C LEU A 43 7.38 -16.97 -7.87
N ALA A 44 7.83 -16.81 -9.12
CA ALA A 44 8.89 -17.65 -9.69
C ALA A 44 10.23 -17.51 -8.94
N THR A 45 10.52 -16.31 -8.43
CA THR A 45 11.71 -16.08 -7.59
C THR A 45 11.56 -16.76 -6.23
N LEU A 46 10.39 -16.65 -5.60
CA LEU A 46 10.12 -17.27 -4.29
C LEU A 46 10.13 -18.79 -4.36
N GLU A 47 9.51 -19.40 -5.36
CA GLU A 47 9.52 -20.87 -5.55
C GLU A 47 10.94 -21.44 -5.65
N ARG A 48 11.87 -20.70 -6.26
CA ARG A 48 13.28 -21.09 -6.36
C ARG A 48 14.04 -20.96 -5.04
N PHE A 49 13.74 -19.92 -4.26
CA PHE A 49 14.46 -19.59 -3.04
C PHE A 49 13.96 -20.38 -1.84
N MET A 50 12.64 -20.56 -1.73
CA MET A 50 11.94 -21.28 -0.66
C MET A 50 10.98 -22.28 -1.31
N PRO A 51 11.50 -23.42 -1.82
CA PRO A 51 10.67 -24.42 -2.48
C PRO A 51 9.65 -25.03 -1.51
N PRO A 52 8.52 -25.56 -2.03
CA PRO A 52 7.49 -26.19 -1.22
C PRO A 52 8.05 -27.36 -0.39
N ASP A 53 7.77 -27.35 0.91
CA ASP A 53 8.04 -28.48 1.80
C ASP A 53 6.98 -29.58 1.57
N PRO A 54 7.36 -30.87 1.47
CA PRO A 54 6.40 -31.96 1.31
C PRO A 54 5.35 -32.07 2.42
N GLN A 55 5.63 -31.53 3.61
CA GLN A 55 4.67 -31.46 4.73
C GLN A 55 3.97 -30.09 4.83
N ALA A 56 4.05 -29.25 3.79
CA ALA A 56 3.47 -27.92 3.73
C ALA A 56 3.92 -26.97 4.86
N ARG A 57 5.12 -27.19 5.42
CA ARG A 57 5.70 -26.27 6.41
C ARG A 57 6.39 -25.11 5.68
N PRO A 58 6.18 -23.84 6.09
CA PRO A 58 6.90 -22.73 5.50
C PRO A 58 8.40 -22.89 5.70
N SER A 59 9.15 -22.94 4.59
CA SER A 59 10.63 -22.96 4.59
C SER A 59 11.23 -21.56 4.81
N GLY A 60 10.40 -20.52 4.74
CA GLY A 60 10.80 -19.13 4.94
C GLY A 60 9.60 -18.20 5.07
N MET A 61 9.88 -16.89 5.07
CA MET A 61 8.85 -15.85 5.08
C MET A 61 9.33 -14.61 4.31
N VAL A 62 8.38 -13.77 3.90
CA VAL A 62 8.69 -12.49 3.23
C VAL A 62 8.57 -11.34 4.21
N PHE A 63 9.66 -10.59 4.38
CA PHE A 63 9.60 -9.27 5.00
C PHE A 63 9.11 -8.26 3.95
N ASN A 64 7.82 -7.93 3.97
CA ASN A 64 7.21 -7.14 2.90
C ASN A 64 7.58 -5.65 3.02
N MET A 65 8.31 -5.14 2.03
CA MET A 65 8.59 -3.71 1.83
C MET A 65 8.13 -3.25 0.45
N ALA A 66 7.06 -3.81 -0.09
CA ALA A 66 6.52 -3.42 -1.39
C ALA A 66 5.38 -2.40 -1.26
N ALA A 67 5.43 -1.34 -2.07
CA ALA A 67 4.36 -0.34 -2.18
C ALA A 67 3.41 -0.58 -3.38
N GLY A 68 3.61 -1.68 -4.12
CA GLY A 68 2.87 -1.95 -5.33
C GLY A 68 3.33 -1.13 -6.53
N ILE A 69 2.63 -1.27 -7.66
CA ILE A 69 3.09 -0.71 -8.95
C ILE A 69 2.10 0.29 -9.53
N GLN A 70 0.82 -0.06 -9.60
CA GLN A 70 -0.21 0.73 -10.28
C GLN A 70 -1.61 0.26 -9.87
N GLY A 71 -2.64 1.05 -10.18
CA GLY A 71 -4.03 0.75 -9.86
C GLY A 71 -4.45 1.18 -8.45
N GLU A 72 -5.77 1.12 -8.19
CA GLU A 72 -6.37 1.68 -6.97
C GLU A 72 -5.94 0.93 -5.69
N CYS A 73 -5.76 -0.40 -5.80
CA CYS A 73 -5.41 -1.27 -4.68
C CYS A 73 -3.93 -1.71 -4.72
N ARG A 74 -3.04 -0.86 -5.25
CA ARG A 74 -1.63 -1.23 -5.51
C ARG A 74 -0.90 -1.91 -4.34
N LEU A 75 -1.16 -1.48 -3.11
CA LEU A 75 -0.53 -2.03 -1.90
C LEU A 75 -0.90 -3.51 -1.64
N THR A 76 -1.93 -4.05 -2.31
CA THR A 76 -2.33 -5.45 -2.15
C THR A 76 -1.56 -6.40 -3.04
N HIS A 77 -0.82 -5.91 -4.05
CA HIS A 77 -0.21 -6.78 -5.08
C HIS A 77 0.63 -7.89 -4.46
N VAL A 78 1.61 -7.52 -3.64
CA VAL A 78 2.52 -8.49 -3.01
C VAL A 78 1.80 -9.33 -1.95
N PRO A 79 1.08 -8.75 -0.95
CA PRO A 79 0.35 -9.54 0.02
C PRO A 79 -0.61 -10.58 -0.60
N ALA A 80 -1.35 -10.22 -1.66
CA ALA A 80 -2.27 -11.13 -2.32
C ALA A 80 -1.54 -12.28 -3.05
N MET A 81 -0.39 -11.97 -3.68
CA MET A 81 0.46 -13.00 -4.28
C MET A 81 1.02 -13.96 -3.22
N LEU A 82 1.41 -13.43 -2.05
CA LEU A 82 1.95 -14.24 -0.95
C LEU A 82 0.87 -15.12 -0.30
N GLU A 83 -0.34 -14.60 -0.09
CA GLU A 83 -1.49 -15.40 0.36
C GLU A 83 -1.81 -16.52 -0.64
N MET A 84 -1.79 -16.24 -1.95
CA MET A 84 -1.96 -17.25 -3.00
C MET A 84 -0.87 -18.32 -2.96
N ALA A 85 0.38 -17.92 -2.70
CA ALA A 85 1.54 -18.81 -2.67
C ALA A 85 1.68 -19.60 -1.35
N GLY A 86 0.84 -19.32 -0.34
CA GLY A 86 0.98 -19.92 0.99
C GLY A 86 2.24 -19.49 1.74
N VAL A 87 2.78 -18.31 1.42
CA VAL A 87 4.02 -17.78 2.00
C VAL A 87 3.68 -16.84 3.15
N PRO A 88 4.15 -17.09 4.39
CA PRO A 88 3.99 -16.15 5.49
C PRO A 88 4.72 -14.82 5.22
N TYR A 89 4.17 -13.71 5.70
CA TYR A 89 4.78 -12.39 5.49
C TYR A 89 4.48 -11.38 6.59
N THR A 90 5.30 -10.33 6.66
CA THR A 90 5.13 -9.22 7.60
C THR A 90 4.14 -8.17 7.08
N GLY A 91 3.48 -7.46 8.00
CA GLY A 91 2.59 -6.35 7.66
C GLY A 91 1.12 -6.75 7.59
N SER A 92 0.33 -6.03 6.79
CA SER A 92 -1.13 -6.18 6.75
C SER A 92 -1.58 -7.14 5.65
N SER A 93 -2.74 -7.76 5.83
CA SER A 93 -3.42 -8.50 4.76
C SER A 93 -3.85 -7.58 3.61
N PRO A 94 -4.19 -8.12 2.42
CA PRO A 94 -4.80 -7.35 1.34
C PRO A 94 -5.97 -6.51 1.81
N LEU A 95 -6.86 -7.08 2.64
CA LEU A 95 -8.00 -6.36 3.21
C LEU A 95 -7.55 -5.18 4.07
N GLY A 96 -6.55 -5.39 4.94
CA GLY A 96 -5.98 -4.32 5.76
C GLY A 96 -5.41 -3.18 4.92
N HIS A 97 -4.67 -3.51 3.85
CA HIS A 97 -4.13 -2.53 2.92
C HIS A 97 -5.24 -1.75 2.19
N VAL A 98 -6.28 -2.41 1.68
CA VAL A 98 -7.40 -1.72 1.00
C VAL A 98 -8.09 -0.75 1.95
N VAL A 99 -8.41 -1.20 3.16
CA VAL A 99 -9.09 -0.36 4.16
C VAL A 99 -8.23 0.86 4.47
N ALA A 100 -6.93 0.66 4.76
CA ALA A 100 -6.02 1.73 5.16
C ALA A 100 -5.71 2.73 4.03
N LEU A 101 -5.59 2.27 2.79
CA LEU A 101 -5.27 3.12 1.64
C LEU A 101 -6.43 4.06 1.29
N ASP A 102 -7.66 3.58 1.44
CA ASP A 102 -8.86 4.35 1.13
C ASP A 102 -9.34 5.18 2.33
N LYS A 103 -9.00 6.47 2.30
CA LYS A 103 -9.35 7.41 3.37
C LYS A 103 -10.86 7.54 3.59
N ALA A 104 -11.67 7.37 2.56
CA ALA A 104 -13.13 7.47 2.69
C ALA A 104 -13.68 6.22 3.39
N ILE A 105 -13.23 5.03 2.99
CA ILE A 105 -13.61 3.76 3.63
C ILE A 105 -13.13 3.74 5.08
N THR A 106 -11.85 4.03 5.32
CA THR A 106 -11.27 4.14 6.68
C THR A 106 -12.13 5.04 7.57
N LYS A 107 -12.43 6.27 7.13
CA LYS A 107 -13.21 7.22 7.95
C LYS A 107 -14.62 6.72 8.24
N ARG A 108 -15.27 6.05 7.29
CA ARG A 108 -16.61 5.46 7.49
C ARG A 108 -16.57 4.36 8.54
N LEU A 109 -15.62 3.44 8.45
CA LEU A 109 -15.46 2.34 9.41
C LEU A 109 -15.11 2.85 10.82
N ILE A 110 -14.24 3.87 10.93
CA ILE A 110 -13.90 4.47 12.22
C ILE A 110 -15.15 5.13 12.86
N ARG A 111 -15.93 5.88 12.07
CA ARG A 111 -17.18 6.53 12.54
C ARG A 111 -18.25 5.52 12.93
N ASP A 112 -18.38 4.42 12.19
CA ASP A 112 -19.30 3.32 12.49
C ASP A 112 -19.04 2.73 13.89
N ARG A 113 -17.78 2.79 14.36
CA ARG A 113 -17.38 2.38 15.72
C ARG A 113 -17.46 3.50 16.76
N GLY A 114 -18.12 4.61 16.44
CA GLY A 114 -18.31 5.74 17.35
C GLY A 114 -17.07 6.62 17.55
N VAL A 115 -15.99 6.39 16.81
CA VAL A 115 -14.77 7.21 16.92
C VAL A 115 -14.88 8.39 15.95
N PRO A 116 -14.72 9.64 16.42
CA PRO A 116 -14.88 10.81 15.57
C PRO A 116 -13.74 10.91 14.54
N THR A 117 -14.09 11.37 13.33
CA THR A 117 -13.11 11.75 12.29
C THR A 117 -13.53 13.07 11.65
N PRO A 118 -12.61 13.85 11.06
CA PRO A 118 -12.96 15.09 10.39
C PRO A 118 -14.01 14.86 9.29
N ASN A 119 -15.02 15.74 9.23
CA ASN A 119 -16.00 15.78 8.15
C ASN A 119 -15.31 15.77 6.79
N PHE A 120 -15.90 15.05 5.84
CA PHE A 120 -15.32 14.87 4.53
C PHE A 120 -16.42 14.74 3.47
N ARG A 121 -16.09 15.16 2.25
CA ARG A 121 -16.87 14.93 1.04
C ARG A 121 -15.94 14.26 0.03
N VAL A 122 -16.43 13.26 -0.68
CA VAL A 122 -15.68 12.63 -1.78
C VAL A 122 -16.08 13.35 -3.06
N MET A 123 -15.08 13.91 -3.75
CA MET A 123 -15.22 14.56 -5.04
C MET A 123 -14.51 13.70 -6.08
N ARG A 124 -15.18 13.34 -7.16
CA ARG A 124 -14.69 12.50 -8.25
C ARG A 124 -14.17 13.33 -9.42
N THR A 125 -14.88 14.40 -9.78
CA THR A 125 -14.49 15.27 -10.91
C THR A 125 -13.77 16.53 -10.44
N GLY A 126 -13.93 16.90 -9.16
CA GLY A 126 -13.43 18.16 -8.62
C GLY A 126 -14.30 19.36 -9.00
N THR A 127 -15.39 19.13 -9.74
CA THR A 127 -16.36 20.16 -10.16
C THR A 127 -17.68 20.05 -9.41
N GLU A 128 -17.79 19.10 -8.48
CA GLU A 128 -18.98 18.99 -7.63
C GLU A 128 -19.16 20.23 -6.73
N SER A 129 -20.42 20.52 -6.36
CA SER A 129 -20.75 21.68 -5.53
C SER A 129 -19.99 21.66 -4.20
N THR A 130 -19.44 22.82 -3.82
CA THR A 130 -18.80 23.08 -2.52
C THR A 130 -19.78 23.64 -1.49
N GLU A 131 -21.08 23.72 -1.82
CA GLU A 131 -22.11 24.21 -0.92
C GLU A 131 -22.13 23.42 0.41
N GLY A 132 -22.22 24.16 1.51
CA GLY A 132 -22.21 23.61 2.87
C GLY A 132 -20.84 23.18 3.39
N ILE A 133 -19.76 23.36 2.61
CA ILE A 133 -18.39 23.17 3.09
C ILE A 133 -17.93 24.45 3.82
N ARG A 134 -17.42 24.28 5.04
CA ARG A 134 -16.77 25.37 5.81
C ARG A 134 -15.27 25.31 5.59
N PHE A 135 -14.70 26.42 5.14
CA PHE A 135 -13.27 26.58 4.88
C PHE A 135 -12.53 27.14 6.11
N PRO A 136 -11.21 26.91 6.27
CA PRO A 136 -10.33 26.20 5.33
C PRO A 136 -10.54 24.69 5.35
N VAL A 137 -10.24 24.03 4.23
CA VAL A 137 -10.31 22.57 4.08
C VAL A 137 -9.00 21.98 3.63
N VAL A 138 -8.77 20.72 3.99
CA VAL A 138 -7.66 19.92 3.45
C VAL A 138 -8.19 19.09 2.29
N VAL A 139 -7.72 19.40 1.08
CA VAL A 139 -7.94 18.59 -0.13
C VAL A 139 -6.81 17.58 -0.24
N LYS A 140 -7.13 16.33 -0.55
CA LYS A 140 -6.14 15.26 -0.75
C LYS A 140 -6.70 14.13 -1.61
N PRO A 141 -5.85 13.46 -2.41
CA PRO A 141 -6.26 12.26 -3.13
C PRO A 141 -6.74 11.16 -2.17
N ARG A 142 -7.76 10.42 -2.62
CA ARG A 142 -8.39 9.36 -1.83
C ARG A 142 -7.42 8.24 -1.49
N HIS A 143 -6.62 7.81 -2.47
CA HIS A 143 -5.75 6.63 -2.41
C HIS A 143 -4.25 6.92 -2.43
N GLU A 144 -3.82 8.14 -2.10
CA GLU A 144 -2.37 8.47 -2.02
C GLU A 144 -1.83 8.57 -0.60
N SER A 145 -0.51 8.53 -0.47
CA SER A 145 0.19 8.70 0.81
C SER A 145 1.32 9.75 0.68
N LEU A 146 2.20 9.87 1.69
CA LEU A 146 3.35 10.79 1.69
C LEU A 146 3.01 12.27 1.42
N SER A 147 1.83 12.71 1.85
CA SER A 147 1.30 14.06 1.57
C SER A 147 1.19 14.40 0.07
N CYS A 148 1.27 13.41 -0.82
CA CYS A 148 1.15 13.61 -2.25
C CYS A 148 -0.24 14.19 -2.59
N GLY A 149 -0.25 15.31 -3.32
CA GLY A 149 -1.47 16.02 -3.72
C GLY A 149 -2.24 16.68 -2.57
N LEU A 150 -1.66 16.79 -1.37
CA LEU A 150 -2.31 17.44 -0.24
C LEU A 150 -2.23 18.96 -0.38
N GLN A 151 -3.36 19.65 -0.21
CA GLN A 151 -3.47 21.10 -0.25
C GLN A 151 -4.35 21.61 0.88
N LEU A 152 -3.99 22.76 1.44
CA LEU A 152 -4.84 23.54 2.32
C LEU A 152 -5.50 24.64 1.49
N VAL A 153 -6.82 24.62 1.42
CA VAL A 153 -7.63 25.53 0.59
C VAL A 153 -8.42 26.44 1.52
N HIS A 154 -8.34 27.75 1.32
CA HIS A 154 -8.88 28.74 2.25
C HIS A 154 -10.24 29.31 1.80
N ASP A 155 -10.53 29.30 0.51
CA ASP A 155 -11.78 29.80 -0.07
C ASP A 155 -12.26 28.93 -1.26
N PRO A 156 -13.56 28.87 -1.59
CA PRO A 156 -14.04 28.20 -2.80
C PRO A 156 -13.39 28.67 -4.11
N ALA A 157 -12.88 29.89 -4.18
CA ALA A 157 -12.22 30.44 -5.37
C ALA A 157 -10.75 30.00 -5.50
N ASP A 158 -10.13 29.52 -4.42
CA ASP A 158 -8.77 28.98 -4.45
C ASP A 158 -8.78 27.67 -5.25
N ARG A 159 -8.10 27.67 -6.40
CA ARG A 159 -7.92 26.49 -7.25
C ARG A 159 -6.59 25.80 -6.97
#